data_AF-X1MQE9-F1
#
_entry.id   AF-X1MQE9-F1
#
_cell.length_a   1.000
_cell.length_b   1.000
_cell.length_c   1.000
_cell.angle_alpha   90.00
_cell.angle_beta   90.00
_cell.angle_gamma   90.00
#
_symmetry.space_group_name_H-M   'P 1'
#
loop_
_entity.id
_entity.type
_entity.pdbx_description
1 polymer ?
#
loop_
_entity_poly.entity_id
_entity_poly.type
_entity_poly.pdbx_seq_one_letter_code
_entity_poly.pdbx_strand_id
1 'polypeptide(L)'
;MKKEVPKNHFTIGINDDVTHTSISYDPDFSIEPADRTRAVFYGLGSDGTVGANKNSIKIIGEETDNYAQGYFVYDSRKAGSLTISHLRFGPTPIHSTYLVNRANFVACHQFSFLERYDVLKTSQPGAVFLLNSSYSADEVWDHLSYSIQETIIEKKLR
;
A
#
# COMPACT_ATOMS: atom_id res chain seq x y z
N MET A 1 -14.40 11.72 -20.71
CA MET A 1 -15.46 10.96 -21.43
C MET A 1 -15.65 11.54 -22.83
N LYS A 2 -14.84 11.10 -23.82
CA LYS A 2 -14.79 11.70 -25.17
C LYS A 2 -14.96 10.67 -26.31
N LYS A 3 -15.54 9.50 -26.03
CA LYS A 3 -15.87 8.54 -27.10
C LYS A 3 -17.15 8.98 -27.79
N GLU A 4 -17.17 8.93 -29.12
CA GLU A 4 -18.34 9.29 -29.93
C GLU A 4 -19.58 8.46 -29.57
N VAL A 5 -19.38 7.19 -29.19
CA VAL A 5 -20.43 6.32 -28.65
C VAL A 5 -20.03 5.84 -27.25
N PRO A 6 -20.59 6.43 -26.18
CA PRO A 6 -20.41 5.94 -24.82
C PRO A 6 -20.98 4.52 -24.67
N LYS A 7 -20.23 3.65 -23.99
CA LYS A 7 -20.70 2.30 -23.66
C LYS A 7 -21.73 2.40 -22.54
N ASN A 8 -22.90 1.79 -22.73
CA ASN A 8 -23.92 1.67 -21.68
C ASN A 8 -23.84 0.28 -21.03
N HIS A 9 -24.44 0.11 -19.84
CA HIS A 9 -24.42 -1.14 -19.05
C HIS A 9 -23.00 -1.72 -18.87
N PHE A 10 -22.05 -0.83 -18.61
CA PHE A 10 -20.66 -1.21 -18.47
C PHE A 10 -20.33 -1.66 -17.05
N THR A 11 -19.22 -2.37 -16.91
CA THR A 11 -18.60 -2.72 -15.63
C THR A 11 -17.26 -1.99 -15.47
N ILE A 12 -16.90 -1.69 -14.22
CA ILE A 12 -15.62 -1.10 -13.84
C ILE A 12 -15.01 -1.90 -12.68
N GLY A 13 -13.70 -2.12 -12.72
CA GLY A 13 -12.97 -2.87 -11.69
C GLY A 13 -12.75 -4.36 -12.00
N ILE A 14 -13.30 -4.89 -13.09
CA ILE A 14 -13.05 -6.26 -13.58
C ILE A 14 -12.65 -6.25 -15.05
N ASN A 15 -11.91 -7.29 -15.47
CA ASN A 15 -11.77 -7.62 -16.88
C ASN A 15 -12.86 -8.62 -17.25
N ASP A 16 -13.95 -8.12 -17.82
CA ASP A 16 -15.01 -8.96 -18.37
C ASP A 16 -14.70 -9.31 -19.83
N ASP A 17 -14.04 -10.44 -20.03
CA ASP A 17 -13.68 -11.02 -21.32
C ASP A 17 -14.77 -11.95 -21.89
N VAL A 18 -15.89 -12.12 -21.18
CA VAL A 18 -17.01 -12.98 -21.60
C VAL A 18 -18.13 -12.14 -22.22
N THR A 19 -18.65 -11.15 -21.49
CA THR A 19 -19.72 -10.27 -21.98
C THR A 19 -19.19 -8.93 -22.50
N HIS A 20 -17.88 -8.73 -22.44
CA HIS A 20 -17.18 -7.54 -22.95
C HIS A 20 -17.83 -6.25 -22.46
N THR A 21 -18.24 -6.18 -21.18
CA THR A 21 -18.85 -4.99 -20.57
C THR A 21 -17.84 -4.07 -19.88
N SER A 22 -16.63 -4.56 -19.61
CA SER A 22 -15.58 -3.80 -18.91
C SER A 22 -15.16 -2.54 -19.66
N ILE A 23 -14.81 -1.49 -18.93
CA ILE A 23 -14.18 -0.27 -19.46
C ILE A 23 -12.71 -0.24 -19.05
N SER A 24 -11.84 0.09 -20.00
CA SER A 24 -10.43 0.34 -19.74
C SER A 24 -10.24 1.64 -18.96
N TYR A 25 -9.38 1.60 -17.96
CA TYR A 25 -8.95 2.75 -17.19
C TYR A 25 -7.43 2.66 -16.99
N ASP A 26 -6.82 3.80 -16.68
CA ASP A 26 -5.41 3.85 -16.33
C ASP A 26 -5.23 3.43 -14.86
N PRO A 27 -4.61 2.26 -14.56
CA PRO A 27 -4.39 1.81 -13.19
C PRO A 27 -3.41 2.70 -12.43
N ASP A 28 -2.60 3.48 -13.15
CA ASP A 28 -1.60 4.41 -12.63
C ASP A 28 -2.15 5.82 -12.38
N PHE A 29 -3.42 6.05 -12.67
CA PHE A 29 -4.04 7.34 -12.40
C PHE A 29 -4.11 7.62 -10.89
N SER A 30 -3.67 8.80 -10.47
CA SER A 30 -3.71 9.24 -9.07
C SER A 30 -4.14 10.69 -8.96
N ILE A 31 -5.05 10.94 -8.01
CA ILE A 31 -5.55 12.26 -7.65
C ILE A 31 -5.08 12.69 -6.25
N GLU A 32 -4.17 11.92 -5.64
CA GLU A 32 -3.71 12.21 -4.28
C GLU A 32 -2.68 13.36 -4.27
N PRO A 33 -2.83 14.34 -3.36
CA PRO A 33 -1.87 15.41 -3.20
C PRO A 33 -0.45 14.90 -2.91
N ALA A 34 0.56 15.63 -3.39
CA ALA A 34 1.96 15.25 -3.20
C ALA A 34 2.46 15.42 -1.76
N ASP A 35 1.85 16.34 -1.01
CA ASP A 35 2.13 16.64 0.40
C ASP A 35 1.49 15.62 1.37
N ARG A 36 0.84 14.58 0.85
CA ARG A 36 0.19 13.54 1.64
C ARG A 36 1.14 12.38 1.92
N THR A 37 1.25 12.01 3.19
CA THR A 37 1.85 10.72 3.54
C THR A 37 0.85 9.61 3.26
N ARG A 38 1.31 8.58 2.56
CA ARG A 38 0.56 7.39 2.14
C ARG A 38 1.41 6.19 2.54
N ALA A 39 1.03 5.57 3.64
CA ALA A 39 1.82 4.52 4.25
C ALA A 39 1.09 3.17 4.18
N VAL A 40 1.84 2.10 3.87
CA VAL A 40 1.34 0.73 3.81
C VAL A 40 2.17 -0.14 4.73
N PHE A 41 1.52 -0.88 5.62
CA PHE A 41 2.18 -1.76 6.57
C PHE A 41 1.71 -3.19 6.38
N TYR A 42 2.64 -4.09 6.12
CA TYR A 42 2.43 -5.53 6.03
C TYR A 42 2.81 -6.15 7.38
N GLY A 43 1.81 -6.70 8.08
CA GLY A 43 1.97 -7.34 9.39
C GLY A 43 1.33 -8.70 9.45
N LEU A 44 1.68 -9.48 10.46
CA LEU A 44 1.08 -10.78 10.76
C LEU A 44 -0.12 -10.61 11.70
N GLY A 45 -1.17 -11.39 11.50
CA GLY A 45 -2.30 -11.46 12.42
C GLY A 45 -1.81 -11.74 13.84
N SER A 46 -2.16 -10.83 14.76
CA SER A 46 -1.77 -10.83 16.18
C SER A 46 -0.34 -10.39 16.51
N ASP A 47 0.42 -9.79 15.58
CA ASP A 47 1.75 -9.23 15.88
C ASP A 47 1.73 -7.80 16.46
N GLY A 48 0.54 -7.18 16.56
CA GLY A 48 0.35 -5.82 17.08
C GLY A 48 0.39 -4.71 16.01
N THR A 49 0.75 -5.00 14.76
CA THR A 49 0.88 -4.00 13.67
C THR A 49 -0.37 -3.15 13.50
N VAL A 50 -1.55 -3.78 13.45
CA VAL A 50 -2.81 -3.05 13.27
C VAL A 50 -3.13 -2.18 14.50
N GLY A 51 -2.86 -2.68 15.71
CA GLY A 51 -3.06 -1.92 16.94
C GLY A 51 -2.16 -0.70 17.01
N ALA A 52 -0.86 -0.88 16.70
CA ALA A 52 0.11 0.19 16.62
C ALA A 52 -0.31 1.25 15.59
N ASN A 53 -0.72 0.84 14.39
CA ASN A 53 -1.18 1.78 13.35
C ASN A 53 -2.44 2.56 13.75
N LYS A 54 -3.41 1.92 14.41
CA LYS A 54 -4.57 2.64 14.97
C LYS A 54 -4.15 3.70 15.98
N ASN A 55 -3.19 3.37 16.84
CA ASN A 55 -2.67 4.33 17.82
C ASN A 55 -1.89 5.46 17.13
N SER A 56 -1.06 5.16 16.14
CA SER A 56 -0.33 6.17 15.37
C SER A 56 -1.27 7.16 14.67
N ILE A 57 -2.37 6.69 14.09
CA ILE A 57 -3.41 7.57 13.50
C ILE A 57 -4.01 8.49 14.56
N LYS A 58 -4.32 7.94 15.73
CA LYS A 58 -4.89 8.70 16.84
C LYS A 58 -3.92 9.80 17.29
N ILE A 59 -2.66 9.45 17.52
CA ILE A 59 -1.60 10.40 17.91
C ILE A 59 -1.46 11.48 16.84
N ILE A 60 -1.34 11.12 15.56
CA ILE A 60 -1.18 12.12 14.48
C ILE A 60 -2.41 13.02 14.36
N GLY A 61 -3.62 12.48 14.48
CA GLY A 61 -4.86 13.24 14.36
C GLY A 61 -5.21 14.09 15.58
N GLU A 62 -4.70 13.76 16.77
CA GLU A 62 -4.93 14.51 18.02
C GLU A 62 -3.81 15.51 18.32
N GLU A 63 -2.56 15.18 17.99
CA GLU A 63 -1.37 15.97 18.34
C GLU A 63 -0.86 16.86 17.18
N THR A 64 -1.51 16.83 16.01
CA THR A 64 -1.14 17.68 14.87
C THR A 64 -2.38 18.21 14.15
N ASP A 65 -2.21 19.25 13.33
CA ASP A 65 -3.27 19.79 12.47
C ASP A 65 -3.57 18.91 11.23
N ASN A 66 -2.93 17.74 11.12
CA ASN A 66 -3.15 16.84 10.00
C ASN A 66 -4.47 16.09 10.14
N TYR A 67 -5.16 15.96 9.02
CA TYR A 67 -6.19 14.94 8.86
C TYR A 67 -5.50 13.57 8.82
N ALA A 68 -6.10 12.56 9.46
CA ALA A 68 -5.60 11.20 9.47
C ALA A 68 -6.70 10.20 9.06
N GLN A 69 -6.32 9.20 8.27
CA GLN A 69 -7.22 8.14 7.78
C GLN A 69 -6.53 6.78 7.93
N GLY A 70 -7.30 5.79 8.40
CA GLY A 70 -6.89 4.39 8.50
C GLY A 70 -7.88 3.45 7.86
N TYR A 71 -7.38 2.52 7.07
CA TYR A 71 -8.13 1.35 6.60
C TYR A 71 -7.31 0.09 6.78
N PHE A 72 -7.93 -0.98 7.28
CA PHE A 72 -7.23 -2.21 7.67
C PHE A 72 -7.84 -3.40 6.94
N VAL A 73 -7.01 -4.05 6.11
CA VAL A 73 -7.36 -5.28 5.40
C VAL A 73 -6.89 -6.46 6.24
N TYR A 74 -7.81 -7.36 6.52
CA TYR A 74 -7.55 -8.61 7.22
C TYR A 74 -7.85 -9.77 6.28
N ASP A 75 -7.09 -10.85 6.40
CA ASP A 75 -7.48 -12.13 5.82
C ASP A 75 -8.71 -12.69 6.57
N SER A 76 -9.48 -13.52 5.87
CA SER A 76 -10.55 -14.35 6.41
C SER A 76 -10.10 -15.29 7.54
N ARG A 77 -8.81 -15.64 7.58
CA ARG A 77 -8.23 -16.51 8.61
C ARG A 77 -8.06 -15.77 9.93
N LYS A 78 -8.50 -16.40 11.01
CA LYS A 78 -8.53 -15.85 12.38
C LYS A 78 -7.14 -15.53 12.98
N ALA A 79 -6.07 -16.22 12.59
CA ALA A 79 -4.72 -16.00 13.11
C ALA A 79 -3.64 -16.40 12.09
N GLY A 80 -2.43 -15.83 12.23
CA GLY A 80 -1.25 -16.19 11.44
C GLY A 80 -1.32 -15.79 9.96
N SER A 81 -2.24 -14.89 9.62
CA SER A 81 -2.50 -14.45 8.26
C SER A 81 -2.00 -13.03 8.01
N LEU A 82 -1.91 -12.64 6.74
CA LEU A 82 -1.46 -11.32 6.36
C LEU A 82 -2.47 -10.25 6.78
N THR A 83 -1.97 -9.14 7.32
CA THR A 83 -2.73 -7.91 7.52
C THR A 83 -2.05 -6.79 6.76
N ILE A 84 -2.85 -5.92 6.14
CA ILE A 84 -2.36 -4.75 5.40
C ILE A 84 -3.05 -3.52 5.97
N SER A 85 -2.26 -2.62 6.57
CA SER A 85 -2.75 -1.34 7.07
C SER A 85 -2.46 -0.24 6.04
N HIS A 86 -3.50 0.45 5.59
CA HIS A 86 -3.40 1.60 4.70
C HIS A 86 -3.65 2.87 5.50
N LEU A 87 -2.61 3.70 5.61
CA LEU A 87 -2.66 4.96 6.34
C LEU A 87 -2.49 6.14 5.39
N ARG A 88 -3.21 7.21 5.67
CA ARG A 88 -2.98 8.52 5.06
C ARG A 88 -2.99 9.61 6.11
N PHE A 89 -2.10 10.58 5.98
CA PHE A 89 -2.14 11.79 6.79
C PHE A 89 -1.58 13.00 6.03
N GLY A 90 -2.11 14.18 6.31
CA GLY A 90 -1.67 15.44 5.70
C GLY A 90 -2.57 16.63 6.06
N PRO A 91 -2.23 17.84 5.57
CA PRO A 91 -2.86 19.09 5.99
C PRO A 91 -4.27 19.33 5.40
N THR A 92 -4.69 18.49 4.45
CA THR A 92 -5.97 18.63 3.74
C THR A 92 -6.92 17.45 4.03
N PRO A 93 -8.25 17.67 4.02
CA PRO A 93 -9.23 16.60 4.22
C PRO A 93 -8.98 15.37 3.32
N ILE A 94 -9.19 14.18 3.88
CA ILE A 94 -8.90 12.90 3.20
C ILE A 94 -10.21 12.26 2.75
N HIS A 95 -10.50 12.36 1.45
CA HIS A 95 -11.67 11.72 0.81
C HIS A 95 -11.32 10.44 0.03
N SER A 96 -10.09 9.93 0.17
CA SER A 96 -9.60 8.75 -0.54
C SER A 96 -10.21 7.47 0.05
N THR A 97 -11.45 7.13 -0.33
CA THR A 97 -12.18 5.93 0.12
C THR A 97 -11.78 4.69 -0.66
N TYR A 98 -10.48 4.48 -0.86
CA TYR A 98 -9.89 3.35 -1.59
C TYR A 98 -8.50 3.01 -1.01
N LEU A 99 -8.00 1.81 -1.31
CA LEU A 99 -6.69 1.34 -0.82
C LEU A 99 -5.55 2.22 -1.35
N VAL A 100 -4.47 2.36 -0.58
CA VAL A 100 -3.27 3.05 -1.08
C VAL A 100 -2.65 2.21 -2.20
N ASN A 101 -2.53 2.79 -3.39
CA ASN A 101 -1.86 2.19 -4.55
C ASN A 101 -0.49 2.81 -4.84
N ARG A 102 -0.21 4.01 -4.28
CA ARG A 102 1.07 4.73 -4.39
C ARG A 102 1.52 5.22 -3.02
N ALA A 103 2.27 4.38 -2.34
CA ALA A 103 2.79 4.59 -1.00
C ALA A 103 4.17 5.26 -1.06
N ASN A 104 4.35 6.33 -0.28
CA ASN A 104 5.66 6.94 -0.04
C ASN A 104 6.38 6.37 1.19
N PHE A 105 5.69 5.51 1.93
CA PHE A 105 6.25 4.72 3.01
C PHE A 105 5.66 3.31 2.98
N VAL A 106 6.51 2.29 2.92
CA VAL A 106 6.11 0.89 2.97
C VAL A 106 6.87 0.22 4.10
N ALA A 107 6.17 -0.49 4.99
CA ALA A 107 6.79 -1.26 6.05
C ALA A 107 6.42 -2.74 5.93
N CYS A 108 7.41 -3.61 6.06
CA CYS A 108 7.24 -5.05 6.12
C CYS A 108 7.74 -5.58 7.47
N HIS A 109 6.84 -6.01 8.34
CA HIS A 109 7.17 -6.44 9.70
C HIS A 109 7.56 -7.92 9.81
N GLN A 110 7.47 -8.67 8.70
CA GLN A 110 7.86 -10.08 8.63
C GLN A 110 8.67 -10.33 7.36
N PHE A 111 9.96 -10.66 7.51
CA PHE A 111 10.87 -10.89 6.38
C PHE A 111 10.32 -11.93 5.38
N SER A 112 9.73 -13.02 5.88
CA SER A 112 9.15 -14.09 5.05
C SER A 112 8.01 -13.66 4.12
N PHE A 113 7.45 -12.46 4.29
CA PHE A 113 6.47 -11.92 3.35
C PHE A 113 7.09 -11.51 2.01
N LEU A 114 8.39 -11.19 1.97
CA LEU A 114 9.09 -10.84 0.73
C LEU A 114 9.12 -11.99 -0.28
N GLU A 115 9.09 -13.23 0.20
CA GLU A 115 9.08 -14.43 -0.64
C GLU A 115 7.68 -14.78 -1.15
N ARG A 116 6.65 -14.31 -0.45
CA ARG A 116 5.26 -14.77 -0.64
C ARG A 116 4.35 -13.71 -1.24
N TYR A 117 4.69 -12.43 -1.09
CA TYR A 117 3.86 -11.31 -1.46
C TYR A 117 4.69 -10.22 -2.11
N ASP A 118 4.10 -9.55 -3.08
CA ASP A 118 4.67 -8.35 -3.69
C ASP A 118 4.42 -7.13 -2.77
N VAL A 119 5.23 -7.02 -1.72
CA VAL A 119 5.11 -5.95 -0.71
C VAL A 119 5.51 -4.58 -1.26
N LEU A 120 6.36 -4.55 -2.29
CA LEU A 120 6.84 -3.31 -2.91
C LEU A 120 5.97 -2.86 -4.08
N LYS A 121 4.90 -3.59 -4.42
CA LYS A 121 3.97 -3.25 -5.50
C LYS A 121 3.50 -1.80 -5.44
N THR A 122 3.09 -1.37 -4.24
CA THR A 122 2.49 -0.05 -4.03
C THR A 122 3.51 1.05 -3.82
N SER A 123 4.81 0.75 -3.69
CA SER A 123 5.81 1.79 -3.43
C SER A 123 5.97 2.70 -4.65
N GLN A 124 5.93 4.01 -4.43
CA GLN A 124 6.29 4.99 -5.44
C GLN A 124 7.83 5.14 -5.51
N PRO A 125 8.39 5.66 -6.61
CA PRO A 125 9.81 6.00 -6.67
C PRO A 125 10.23 6.94 -5.51
N GLY A 126 11.38 6.67 -4.90
CA GLY A 126 11.91 7.43 -3.75
C GLY A 126 11.20 7.18 -2.41
N ALA A 127 10.25 6.23 -2.36
CA ALA A 127 9.59 5.85 -1.13
C ALA A 127 10.57 5.26 -0.10
N VAL A 128 10.21 5.35 1.17
CA VAL A 128 10.93 4.68 2.26
C VAL A 128 10.42 3.24 2.36
N PHE A 129 11.34 2.28 2.43
CA PHE A 129 11.05 0.89 2.70
C PHE A 129 11.65 0.46 4.05
N LEU A 130 10.78 0.29 5.05
CA LEU A 130 11.16 -0.19 6.37
C LEU A 130 10.98 -1.71 6.44
N LEU A 131 12.07 -2.44 6.61
CA LEU A 131 12.05 -3.90 6.71
C LEU A 131 12.46 -4.36 8.11
N ASN A 132 11.63 -5.19 8.73
CA ASN A 132 12.03 -5.99 9.89
C ASN A 132 12.73 -7.26 9.41
N SER A 133 13.98 -7.44 9.81
CA SER A 133 14.84 -8.55 9.42
C SER A 133 15.60 -9.10 10.62
N SER A 134 15.85 -10.41 10.63
CA SER A 134 16.78 -11.05 11.57
C SER A 134 18.24 -10.87 11.16
N TYR A 135 18.50 -10.54 9.90
CA TYR A 135 19.83 -10.27 9.37
C TYR A 135 20.27 -8.85 9.73
N SER A 136 21.57 -8.65 9.89
CA SER A 136 22.14 -7.33 10.13
C SER A 136 22.03 -6.43 8.90
N ALA A 137 22.26 -5.12 9.09
CA ALA A 137 22.15 -4.14 8.00
C ALA A 137 23.15 -4.39 6.85
N ASP A 138 24.29 -5.00 7.14
CA ASP A 138 25.33 -5.37 6.18
C ASP A 138 25.05 -6.69 5.45
N GLU A 139 24.27 -7.60 6.04
CA GLU A 139 23.96 -8.91 5.45
C GLU A 139 22.59 -8.95 4.77
N VAL A 140 21.63 -8.12 5.21
CA VAL A 140 20.23 -8.21 4.79
C VAL A 140 20.06 -8.12 3.27
N TRP A 141 20.90 -7.34 2.60
CA TRP A 141 20.86 -7.17 1.15
C TRP A 141 20.99 -8.50 0.41
N ASP A 142 21.95 -9.34 0.82
CA ASP A 142 22.25 -10.62 0.17
C ASP A 142 21.16 -11.68 0.42
N HIS A 143 20.31 -11.46 1.43
CA HIS A 143 19.15 -12.30 1.71
C HIS A 143 17.88 -11.88 0.98
N LEU A 144 17.86 -10.70 0.34
CA LEU A 144 16.73 -10.28 -0.49
C LEU A 144 16.74 -11.05 -1.81
N SER A 145 15.55 -11.44 -2.29
CA SER A 145 15.43 -12.01 -3.62
C SER A 145 15.82 -10.99 -4.69
N TYR A 146 16.31 -11.47 -5.83
CA TYR A 146 16.71 -10.62 -6.95
C TYR A 146 15.60 -9.64 -7.37
N SER A 147 14.34 -10.09 -7.44
CA SER A 147 13.21 -9.23 -7.82
C SER A 147 12.95 -8.09 -6.83
N ILE A 148 13.18 -8.31 -5.53
CA ILE A 148 13.05 -7.27 -4.50
C ILE A 148 14.21 -6.27 -4.61
N GLN A 149 15.45 -6.76 -4.78
CA GLN A 149 16.63 -5.90 -4.99
C GLN A 149 16.44 -5.03 -6.24
N GLU A 150 16.02 -5.62 -7.36
CA GLU A 150 15.74 -4.93 -8.61
C GLU A 150 14.70 -3.82 -8.40
N THR A 151 13.58 -4.13 -7.73
CA THR A 151 12.54 -3.14 -7.42
C THR A 151 13.06 -1.99 -6.55
N ILE A 152 13.90 -2.28 -5.56
CA ILE A 152 14.53 -1.28 -4.68
C ILE A 152 15.41 -0.34 -5.49
N ILE A 153 16.24 -0.88 -6.39
CA ILE A 153 17.17 -0.12 -7.22
C ILE A 153 16.40 0.74 -8.25
N GLU A 154 15.49 0.13 -9.01
CA GLU A 154 14.74 0.81 -10.07
C GLU A 154 13.91 1.97 -9.53
N LYS A 155 13.22 1.73 -8.41
CA LYS A 155 12.42 2.77 -7.75
C LYS A 155 13.25 3.70 -6.88
N LYS A 156 14.55 3.48 -6.71
CA LYS A 156 15.45 4.26 -5.84
C LYS A 156 14.87 4.41 -4.43
N LEU A 157 14.44 3.29 -3.86
CA LEU A 157 13.88 3.28 -2.52
C LEU A 157 14.95 3.64 -1.48
N ARG A 158 14.51 4.20 -0.36
CA ARG A 158 15.36 4.56 0.78
C ARG A 158 15.13 3.61 1.95
#